data_AF-A0A1I0KK31-F1
#
_entry.id   AF-A0A1I0KK31-F1
#
_cell.length_a   1.000
_cell.length_b   1.000
_cell.length_c   1.000
_cell.angle_alpha   90.00
_cell.angle_beta   90.00
_cell.angle_gamma   90.00
#
_symmetry.space_group_name_H-M   'P 1'
#
loop_
_entity.id
_entity.type
_entity.pdbx_description
1 polymer ?
#
loop_
_entity_poly.entity_id
_entity_poly.type
_entity_poly.pdbx_seq_one_letter_code
_entity_poly.pdbx_strand_id
1 'polypeptide(L)'
;MRSLRSLSLSLALCLVSVPVLPAWAGEPPPPAAPAEAAKPKCEHGVQKSLCTRCNPKLAPVYKSKGDWCAEHERPESQCVLCHPELAQKGVK
;
A
#
# COMPACT_ATOMS: atom_id res chain seq x y z
N MET A 1 5.20 -39.20 68.01
CA MET A 1 4.69 -40.42 67.36
C MET A 1 5.30 -40.51 65.98
N ARG A 2 5.99 -41.62 65.69
CA ARG A 2 6.72 -41.88 64.45
C ARG A 2 5.74 -42.28 63.36
N SER A 3 5.84 -41.72 62.16
CA SER A 3 5.52 -42.41 60.91
C SER A 3 6.12 -41.63 59.73
N LEU A 4 7.33 -42.02 59.29
CA LEU A 4 7.60 -42.86 58.12
C LEU A 4 7.38 -42.10 56.81
N ARG A 5 8.46 -41.57 56.23
CA ARG A 5 9.20 -42.17 55.10
C ARG A 5 8.38 -42.27 53.82
N SER A 6 8.69 -41.41 52.85
CA SER A 6 8.96 -41.86 51.49
C SER A 6 9.85 -40.85 50.76
N LEU A 7 11.02 -41.36 50.37
CA LEU A 7 12.02 -40.73 49.52
C LEU A 7 11.52 -40.63 48.08
N SER A 8 11.95 -39.58 47.38
CA SER A 8 12.32 -39.55 45.95
C SER A 8 12.71 -38.10 45.65
N LEU A 9 13.96 -37.69 45.88
CA LEU A 9 15.09 -37.79 44.95
C LEU A 9 14.71 -37.36 43.53
N SER A 10 15.02 -36.12 43.16
CA SER A 10 15.48 -35.67 41.82
C SER A 10 15.70 -34.17 41.93
N LEU A 11 16.91 -33.75 42.29
CA LEU A 11 18.01 -33.48 41.37
C LEU A 11 17.77 -32.17 40.61
N ALA A 12 18.59 -31.20 41.00
CA ALA A 12 18.85 -29.92 40.38
C ALA A 12 18.70 -29.91 38.85
N LEU A 13 17.98 -28.91 38.34
CA LEU A 13 18.44 -28.18 37.18
C LEU A 13 17.86 -26.77 37.15
N CYS A 14 18.61 -25.84 37.76
CA CYS A 14 18.53 -24.42 37.44
C CYS A 14 18.89 -24.24 35.95
N LEU A 15 17.90 -23.99 35.10
CA LEU A 15 18.12 -23.40 33.78
C LEU A 15 17.17 -22.22 33.62
N VAL A 16 17.72 -21.06 33.97
CA VAL A 16 17.59 -19.79 33.24
C VAL A 16 16.57 -19.77 32.09
N SER A 17 15.51 -18.98 32.26
CA SER A 17 15.08 -17.98 31.26
C SER A 17 13.91 -17.16 31.80
N VAL A 18 14.25 -16.00 32.35
CA VAL A 18 13.34 -14.86 32.51
C VAL A 18 13.03 -14.31 31.11
N PRO A 19 11.78 -14.35 30.62
CA PRO A 19 11.42 -13.55 29.47
C PRO A 19 11.18 -12.12 29.96
N VAL A 20 12.23 -11.30 29.85
CA VAL A 20 12.07 -9.86 29.75
C VAL A 20 11.36 -9.57 28.42
N LEU A 21 10.07 -9.27 28.47
CA LEU A 21 9.35 -8.70 27.33
C LEU A 21 9.18 -7.20 27.60
N PRO A 22 9.83 -6.33 26.81
CA PRO A 22 9.76 -4.90 26.98
C PRO A 22 8.43 -4.34 26.47
N ALA A 23 8.10 -3.20 27.06
CA ALA A 23 6.98 -2.33 26.78
C ALA A 23 6.88 -1.90 25.30
N TRP A 24 5.64 -1.60 24.90
CA TRP A 24 5.20 -0.64 23.87
C TRP A 24 6.27 -0.13 22.89
N ALA A 25 6.21 -0.62 21.66
CA ALA A 25 6.58 0.12 20.46
C ALA A 25 5.36 0.15 19.54
N GLY A 26 5.05 1.32 19.00
CA GLY A 26 3.76 1.68 18.41
C GLY A 26 3.28 0.81 17.26
N GLU A 27 1.98 0.90 17.01
CA GLU A 27 1.30 0.31 15.87
C GLU A 27 2.05 0.67 14.57
N PRO A 28 2.38 -0.33 13.73
CA PRO A 28 2.97 -0.04 12.43
C PRO A 28 1.98 0.84 11.63
N PRO A 29 2.47 1.84 10.85
CA PRO A 29 1.59 2.57 9.95
C PRO A 29 0.86 1.57 9.04
N PRO A 30 -0.42 1.82 8.69
CA PRO A 30 -1.16 0.92 7.83
C PRO A 30 -0.33 0.64 6.56
N PRO A 31 -0.35 -0.58 6.02
CA PRO A 31 0.38 -0.90 4.81
C PRO A 31 0.00 0.15 3.76
N ALA A 32 1.01 0.89 3.31
CA ALA A 32 0.86 1.77 2.17
C ALA A 32 0.13 0.97 1.08
N ALA A 33 -1.00 1.51 0.59
CA ALA A 33 -1.80 0.89 -0.45
C ALA A 33 -0.85 0.34 -1.53
N PRO A 34 -1.08 -0.89 -2.05
CA PRO A 34 -0.14 -1.53 -2.96
C PRO A 34 0.18 -0.55 -4.07
N ALA A 35 1.46 -0.18 -4.14
CA ALA A 35 2.00 0.58 -5.26
C ALA A 35 1.54 -0.14 -6.52
N GLU A 36 0.64 0.52 -7.25
CA GLU A 36 -0.07 -0.01 -8.40
C GLU A 36 0.93 -0.72 -9.31
N ALA A 37 0.90 -2.05 -9.32
CA ALA A 37 1.86 -2.88 -10.04
C ALA A 37 1.97 -2.33 -11.47
N ALA A 38 3.15 -1.82 -11.81
CA ALA A 38 3.34 -0.88 -12.91
C ALA A 38 2.94 -1.51 -14.24
N LYS A 39 1.67 -1.32 -14.62
CA LYS A 39 1.17 -1.72 -15.93
C LYS A 39 1.92 -0.92 -17.00
N PRO A 40 2.20 -1.51 -18.17
CA PRO A 40 2.85 -0.78 -19.25
C PRO A 40 2.04 0.47 -19.62
N LYS A 41 2.73 1.62 -19.61
CA LYS A 41 2.17 2.90 -20.06
C LYS A 41 2.07 2.90 -21.58
N CYS A 42 1.05 3.55 -22.14
CA CYS A 42 0.99 3.80 -23.58
C CYS A 42 1.94 4.95 -23.98
N GLU A 43 2.02 5.26 -25.27
CA GLU A 43 2.87 6.34 -25.80
C GLU A 43 2.58 7.72 -25.19
N HIS A 44 1.36 7.93 -24.69
CA HIS A 44 0.90 9.13 -23.99
C HIS A 44 1.29 9.18 -22.51
N GLY A 45 2.02 8.20 -21.99
CA GLY A 45 2.51 8.17 -20.60
C GLY A 45 1.48 7.78 -19.55
N VAL A 46 0.25 7.44 -19.96
CA VAL A 46 -0.84 6.97 -19.09
C VAL A 46 -0.99 5.46 -19.29
N GLN A 47 -1.53 4.72 -18.32
CA GLN A 47 -1.89 3.32 -18.56
C GLN A 47 -2.87 3.24 -19.74
N LYS A 48 -2.64 2.30 -20.66
CA LYS A 48 -3.46 2.20 -21.88
C LYS A 48 -4.96 2.12 -21.58
N SER A 49 -5.35 1.35 -20.55
CA SER A 49 -6.74 1.21 -20.09
C SER A 49 -7.36 2.45 -19.45
N LEU A 50 -6.55 3.47 -19.11
CA LEU A 50 -6.99 4.72 -18.51
C LEU A 50 -6.79 5.92 -19.44
N CYS A 51 -6.03 5.75 -20.53
CA CYS A 51 -5.77 6.82 -21.47
C CYS A 51 -7.00 7.09 -22.34
N THR A 52 -7.60 8.27 -22.24
CA THR A 52 -8.76 8.67 -23.08
C THR A 52 -8.39 8.82 -24.55
N ARG A 53 -7.12 9.12 -24.87
CA ARG A 53 -6.62 9.14 -26.25
C ARG A 53 -6.58 7.74 -26.86
N CYS A 54 -6.30 6.71 -26.07
CA CYS A 54 -6.34 5.32 -26.52
C CYS A 54 -7.74 4.70 -26.43
N ASN A 55 -8.55 5.13 -25.47
CA ASN A 55 -9.87 4.61 -25.17
C ASN A 55 -10.87 5.78 -24.97
N PRO A 56 -11.38 6.40 -26.04
CA PRO A 56 -12.26 7.57 -25.95
C PRO A 56 -13.59 7.27 -25.24
N LYS A 57 -13.99 6.00 -25.17
CA LYS A 57 -15.17 5.54 -24.41
C LYS A 57 -15.08 5.83 -22.90
N LEU A 58 -13.90 6.14 -22.38
CA LEU A 58 -13.71 6.49 -20.97
C LEU A 58 -14.06 7.95 -20.66
N ALA A 59 -14.15 8.83 -21.67
CA ALA A 59 -14.52 10.24 -21.48
C ALA A 59 -15.78 10.44 -20.60
N PRO A 60 -16.92 9.75 -20.85
CA PRO A 60 -18.08 9.87 -19.96
C PRO A 60 -17.79 9.42 -18.52
N VAL A 61 -16.95 8.39 -18.33
CA VAL A 61 -16.57 7.92 -16.99
C VAL A 61 -15.80 8.99 -16.23
N TYR A 62 -14.84 9.65 -16.89
CA TYR A 62 -14.07 10.76 -16.31
C TYR A 62 -14.96 11.98 -16.02
N LYS A 63 -15.88 12.32 -16.92
CA LYS A 63 -16.90 13.37 -16.70
C LYS A 63 -17.78 13.08 -15.49
N SER A 64 -18.30 11.85 -15.37
CA SER A 64 -19.12 11.44 -14.22
C SER A 64 -18.34 11.44 -12.90
N LYS A 65 -17.02 11.28 -12.94
CA LYS A 65 -16.13 11.36 -11.79
C LYS A 65 -15.67 12.79 -11.45
N GLY A 66 -16.00 13.78 -12.27
CA GLY A 66 -15.54 15.16 -12.12
C GLY A 66 -14.07 15.38 -12.50
N ASP A 67 -13.38 14.38 -13.05
CA ASP A 67 -11.99 14.49 -13.51
C ASP A 67 -11.98 14.83 -15.00
N TRP A 68 -12.57 15.97 -15.36
CA TRP A 68 -12.70 16.38 -16.76
C TRP A 68 -12.37 17.85 -16.96
N CYS A 69 -11.38 18.11 -17.80
CA CYS A 69 -11.06 19.44 -18.28
C CYS A 69 -11.93 19.74 -19.50
N ALA A 70 -12.85 20.70 -19.38
CA ALA A 70 -13.76 21.08 -20.46
C ALA A 70 -13.04 21.84 -21.59
N GLU A 71 -12.07 22.68 -21.26
CA GLU A 71 -11.34 23.51 -22.23
C GLU A 71 -10.48 22.69 -23.20
N HIS A 72 -9.95 21.55 -22.72
CA HIS A 72 -9.01 20.71 -23.47
C HIS A 72 -9.56 19.32 -23.76
N GLU A 73 -10.85 19.11 -23.51
CA GLU A 73 -11.61 17.89 -23.78
C GLU A 73 -10.90 16.58 -23.37
N ARG A 74 -10.23 16.61 -22.22
CA ARG A 74 -9.48 15.46 -21.69
C ARG A 74 -9.60 15.40 -20.18
N PRO A 75 -9.33 14.24 -19.56
CA PRO A 75 -9.36 14.11 -18.11
C PRO A 75 -8.39 15.08 -17.45
N GLU A 76 -8.79 15.67 -16.33
CA GLU A 76 -7.95 16.56 -15.52
C GLU A 76 -6.62 15.88 -15.18
N SER A 77 -6.68 14.61 -14.74
CA SER A 77 -5.52 13.76 -14.45
C SER A 77 -4.64 13.43 -15.67
N GLN A 78 -5.02 13.86 -16.87
CA GLN A 78 -4.27 13.66 -18.11
C GLN A 78 -3.99 15.00 -18.81
N CYS A 79 -4.49 16.13 -18.30
CA CYS A 79 -4.44 17.41 -18.97
C CYS A 79 -3.14 18.15 -18.66
N VAL A 80 -2.10 17.93 -19.47
CA VAL A 80 -0.81 18.62 -19.33
C VAL A 80 -0.87 20.14 -19.53
N LEU A 81 -1.94 20.64 -20.17
CA LEU A 81 -2.15 22.07 -20.40
C LEU A 81 -2.62 22.79 -19.13
N CYS A 82 -3.45 22.14 -18.32
CA CYS A 82 -3.87 22.64 -17.01
C CYS A 82 -2.89 22.24 -15.89
N HIS A 83 -2.29 21.05 -16.02
CA HIS A 83 -1.42 20.44 -15.02
C HIS A 83 -0.05 20.09 -15.63
N PRO A 84 0.86 21.06 -15.81
CA PRO A 84 2.15 20.84 -16.47
C PRO A 84 3.07 19.87 -15.71
N GLU A 85 2.84 19.66 -14.41
CA GLU A 85 3.53 18.64 -13.62
C GLU A 85 3.34 17.21 -14.14
N LEU A 86 2.24 16.93 -14.85
CA LEU A 86 1.96 15.62 -15.43
C LEU A 86 2.98 15.26 -16.52
N ALA A 87 3.53 16.25 -17.22
CA ALA A 87 4.58 16.05 -18.20
C ALA A 87 5.87 15.53 -17.56
N GLN A 88 6.19 15.99 -16.34
CA GLN A 88 7.33 15.48 -15.57
C GLN A 88 7.14 14.02 -15.15
N LYS A 89 5.88 13.59 -14.97
CA LYS A 89 5.48 12.20 -14.71
C LYS A 89 5.41 11.35 -16.00
N GLY A 90 5.70 11.97 -17.15
CA GLY A 90 5.79 11.35 -18.46
C GLY A 90 4.49 11.37 -19.28
N VAL A 91 3.44 12.06 -18.82
CA VAL A 91 2.16 12.19 -19.53
C VAL A 91 2.30 13.19 -20.69
N LYS A 92 1.71 12.86 -21.85
CA LYS A 92 1.85 13.62 -23.10
C LYS A 92 0.48 13.78 -23.80
#